data_AF-A0A2X2JF71-F1
#
_entry.id   AF-A0A2X2JF71-F1
#
_cell.length_a   1.000
_cell.length_b   1.000
_cell.length_c   1.000
_cell.angle_alpha   90.00
_cell.angle_beta   90.00
_cell.angle_gamma   90.00
#
_symmetry.space_group_name_H-M   'P 1'
#
loop_
_entity.id
_entity.type
_entity.pdbx_description
1 polymer ?
#
loop_
_entity_poly.entity_id
_entity_poly.type
_entity_poly.pdbx_seq_one_letter_code
_entity_poly.pdbx_strand_id
1 'polypeptide(L)'
;MFKNPEGRVVKKNIAWHQENGTYIFSYILGFVIVSIGLMIFLGIWYPKIGIFGALCTVLMSLVTLSFLITTPEAFVPKLDGDFPSPNYGFPYLSAAGRLVLKDVIMLAAALIIAAESASRLIKKTNIK
;
A
#
# COMPACT_ATOMS: atom_id res chain seq x y z
N MET A 1 11.79 16.82 13.80
CA MET A 1 11.33 15.99 12.67
C MET A 1 12.42 14.98 12.33
N PHE A 2 12.18 13.68 12.48
CA PHE A 2 13.18 12.60 12.25
C PHE A 2 13.18 12.05 10.81
N LYS A 3 12.55 12.78 9.90
CA LYS A 3 12.52 12.49 8.45
C LYS A 3 13.74 13.14 7.80
N ASN A 4 14.55 12.34 7.12
CA ASN A 4 15.62 12.88 6.28
C ASN A 4 15.04 13.30 4.92
N PRO A 5 15.43 14.47 4.38
CA PRO A 5 15.21 14.74 2.97
C PRO A 5 15.98 13.71 2.12
N GLU A 6 15.44 13.38 0.96
CA GLU A 6 16.02 12.38 0.06
C GLU A 6 17.47 12.75 -0.28
N GLY A 7 18.37 11.75 -0.21
CA GLY A 7 19.81 11.94 -0.44
C GLY A 7 20.62 12.50 0.74
N ARG A 8 19.99 12.95 1.84
CA ARG A 8 20.73 13.45 3.03
C ARG A 8 20.82 12.38 4.12
N VAL A 9 22.05 12.06 4.52
CA VAL A 9 22.32 11.13 5.62
C VAL A 9 22.53 11.91 6.92
N VAL A 10 21.57 11.83 7.85
CA VAL A 10 21.68 12.45 9.17
C VAL A 10 21.82 11.36 10.23
N LYS A 11 23.02 11.23 10.84
CA LYS A 11 23.34 10.19 11.83
C LYS A 11 22.38 10.15 13.02
N LYS A 12 21.97 11.33 13.53
CA LYS A 12 21.01 11.45 14.64
C LYS A 12 19.66 10.79 14.33
N ASN A 13 19.15 10.96 13.11
CA ASN A 13 17.87 10.38 12.72
C ASN A 13 17.99 8.86 12.53
N ILE A 14 19.14 8.38 12.04
CA ILE A 14 19.41 6.94 11.90
C ILE A 14 19.46 6.27 13.28
N ALA A 15 20.18 6.84 14.24
CA ALA A 15 20.23 6.32 15.61
C ALA A 15 18.83 6.25 16.23
N TRP A 16 18.02 7.30 16.05
CA TRP A 16 16.63 7.30 16.50
C TRP A 16 15.80 6.17 15.85
N HIS A 17 15.92 5.94 14.54
CA HIS A 17 15.21 4.85 13.85
C HIS A 17 15.69 3.45 14.27
N GLN A 18 16.95 3.32 14.68
CA GLN A 18 17.51 2.08 15.23
C GLN A 18 16.97 1.82 16.64
N GLU A 19 16.98 2.83 17.52
CA GLU A 19 16.46 2.72 18.89
C GLU A 19 14.94 2.44 18.91
N ASN A 20 14.17 3.04 17.99
CA ASN A 20 12.72 2.86 17.90
C ASN A 20 12.29 1.67 17.04
N GLY A 21 13.23 0.91 16.46
CA GLY A 21 12.92 -0.30 15.69
C GLY A 21 12.20 -0.08 14.35
N THR A 22 12.14 1.16 13.84
CA THR A 22 11.45 1.50 12.58
C THR A 22 11.99 0.72 11.37
N TYR A 23 13.29 0.38 11.38
CA TYR A 23 13.90 -0.45 10.35
C TYR A 23 13.33 -1.87 10.34
N ILE A 24 13.15 -2.47 11.52
CA ILE A 24 12.60 -3.82 11.65
C ILE A 24 11.16 -3.85 11.12
N PHE A 25 10.35 -2.87 11.52
CA PHE A 25 8.99 -2.72 11.00
C PHE A 25 8.97 -2.62 9.47
N SER A 26 9.88 -1.81 8.90
CA SER A 26 9.99 -1.63 7.45
C SER A 26 10.39 -2.94 6.73
N TYR A 27 11.30 -3.73 7.30
CA TYR A 27 11.67 -5.03 6.74
C TYR A 27 10.54 -6.04 6.79
N ILE A 28 9.79 -6.12 7.90
CA ILE A 28 8.63 -7.00 8.04
C ILE A 28 7.56 -6.62 7.02
N LEU A 29 7.24 -5.33 6.94
CA LEU A 29 6.26 -4.82 5.99
C LEU A 29 6.66 -5.15 4.54
N GLY A 30 7.92 -4.93 4.18
CA GLY A 30 8.46 -5.29 2.87
C GLY A 30 8.36 -6.79 2.57
N PHE A 31 8.73 -7.63 3.52
CA PHE A 31 8.63 -9.08 3.40
C PHE A 31 7.19 -9.56 3.16
N VAL A 32 6.22 -9.00 3.90
CA VAL A 32 4.79 -9.32 3.74
C VAL A 32 4.31 -8.95 2.35
N ILE A 33 4.64 -7.74 1.86
CA ILE A 33 4.20 -7.27 0.54
C ILE A 33 4.75 -8.16 -0.58
N VAL A 34 6.05 -8.50 -0.52
CA VAL A 34 6.68 -9.40 -1.51
C VAL A 34 6.04 -10.78 -1.48
N SER A 35 5.75 -11.31 -0.28
CA SER A 35 5.11 -12.61 -0.12
C SER A 35 3.71 -12.63 -0.74
N ILE A 36 2.90 -11.59 -0.52
CA ILE A 36 1.58 -11.46 -1.14
C ILE A 36 1.68 -11.40 -2.67
N GLY A 37 2.62 -10.62 -3.21
CA GLY A 37 2.88 -10.56 -4.64
C GLY A 37 3.25 -11.92 -5.24
N LEU A 38 4.08 -12.68 -4.53
CA LEU A 38 4.45 -14.04 -4.92
C LEU A 38 3.24 -15.00 -4.88
N MET A 39 2.37 -14.88 -3.88
CA MET A 39 1.15 -15.70 -3.81
C MET A 39 0.20 -15.43 -4.98
N ILE A 40 0.03 -14.17 -5.38
CA ILE A 40 -0.76 -13.81 -6.56
C ILE A 40 -0.13 -14.40 -7.83
N PHE A 41 1.19 -14.28 -7.98
CA PHE A 41 1.91 -14.85 -9.12
C PHE A 41 1.74 -16.37 -9.19
N LEU A 42 1.92 -17.07 -8.07
CA LEU A 42 1.67 -18.51 -7.96
C LEU A 42 0.20 -18.89 -8.20
N GLY A 43 -0.71 -17.94 -8.00
CA GLY A 43 -2.13 -18.04 -8.27
C GLY A 43 -2.48 -18.37 -9.72
N ILE A 44 -1.61 -18.02 -10.67
CA ILE A 44 -1.78 -18.33 -12.09
C ILE A 44 -1.87 -19.86 -12.30
N TRP A 45 -1.04 -20.63 -11.61
CA TRP A 45 -1.03 -22.10 -11.67
C TRP A 45 -1.93 -22.74 -10.61
N TYR A 46 -1.97 -22.15 -9.41
CA TYR A 46 -2.68 -22.69 -8.26
C TYR A 46 -3.83 -21.75 -7.84
N PRO A 47 -5.06 -21.95 -8.36
CA PRO A 47 -6.17 -21.02 -8.13
C PRO A 47 -6.51 -20.83 -6.64
N LYS A 48 -6.30 -21.84 -5.79
CA LYS A 48 -6.49 -21.71 -4.33
C LYS A 48 -5.54 -20.69 -3.70
N ILE A 49 -4.27 -20.69 -4.11
CA ILE A 49 -3.25 -19.75 -3.62
C ILE A 49 -3.53 -18.35 -4.17
N GLY A 50 -3.98 -18.27 -5.42
CA GLY A 50 -4.37 -17.02 -6.07
C GLY A 50 -5.52 -16.31 -5.36
N ILE A 51 -6.54 -17.05 -4.92
CA ILE A 51 -7.65 -16.49 -4.12
C ILE A 51 -7.12 -15.89 -2.81
N PHE A 52 -6.26 -16.62 -2.09
CA PHE A 52 -5.73 -16.13 -0.82
C PHE A 52 -4.85 -14.90 -1.01
N GLY A 53 -3.94 -14.92 -2.00
CA GLY A 53 -3.10 -13.77 -2.34
C GLY A 53 -3.94 -12.55 -2.73
N ALA A 54 -4.96 -12.73 -3.57
CA ALA A 54 -5.87 -11.68 -3.97
C ALA A 54 -6.66 -11.10 -2.78
N LEU A 55 -7.17 -11.95 -1.88
CA LEU A 55 -7.87 -11.51 -0.68
C LEU A 55 -6.94 -10.69 0.25
N CYS A 56 -5.71 -11.13 0.44
CA CYS A 56 -4.70 -10.37 1.19
C CYS A 56 -4.42 -9.01 0.56
N THR A 57 -4.32 -8.92 -0.78
CA THR A 57 -4.15 -7.64 -1.47
C THR A 57 -5.36 -6.73 -1.34
N VAL A 58 -6.59 -7.26 -1.39
CA VAL A 58 -7.82 -6.48 -1.13
C VAL A 58 -7.76 -5.86 0.27
N LEU A 59 -7.47 -6.68 1.29
CA LEU A 59 -7.36 -6.20 2.68
C LEU A 59 -6.26 -5.14 2.82
N MET A 60 -5.09 -5.38 2.24
CA MET A 60 -3.99 -4.43 2.24
C MET A 60 -4.39 -3.09 1.59
N SER A 61 -4.98 -3.12 0.40
CA SER A 61 -5.43 -1.91 -0.31
C SER A 61 -6.51 -1.15 0.46
N LEU A 62 -7.41 -1.84 1.15
CA LEU A 62 -8.41 -1.18 2.01
C LEU A 62 -7.75 -0.45 3.19
N VAL A 63 -6.76 -1.08 3.83
CA VAL A 63 -6.00 -0.44 4.91
C VAL A 63 -5.29 0.81 4.41
N THR A 64 -4.57 0.75 3.27
CA THR A 64 -3.89 1.94 2.74
C THR A 64 -4.86 3.00 2.24
N LEU A 65 -5.97 2.64 1.59
CA LEU A 65 -6.98 3.61 1.17
C LEU A 65 -7.66 4.30 2.38
N SER A 66 -7.77 3.61 3.51
CA SER A 66 -8.29 4.23 4.74
C SER A 66 -7.43 5.40 5.21
N PHE A 67 -6.14 5.44 4.89
CA PHE A 67 -5.25 6.57 5.21
C PHE A 67 -5.62 7.83 4.45
N LEU A 68 -6.19 7.72 3.25
CA LEU A 68 -6.64 8.91 2.51
C LEU A 68 -7.76 9.66 3.25
N ILE A 69 -8.56 8.95 4.05
CA ILE A 69 -9.65 9.53 4.82
C ILE A 69 -9.20 9.90 6.24
N THR A 70 -8.42 9.04 6.88
CA THR A 70 -8.06 9.18 8.29
C THR A 70 -6.83 10.05 8.54
N THR A 71 -6.00 10.27 7.51
CA THR A 71 -4.69 10.93 7.63
C THR A 71 -4.71 12.27 6.86
N PRO A 72 -4.83 13.43 7.54
CA PRO A 72 -4.87 14.74 6.88
C PRO A 72 -3.59 15.06 6.09
N GLU A 73 -2.48 14.39 6.37
CA GLU A 73 -1.21 14.48 5.64
C GLU A 73 -1.26 13.90 4.22
N ALA A 74 -2.33 13.16 3.88
CA ALA A 74 -2.60 12.71 2.51
C ALA A 74 -2.95 13.89 1.58
N PHE A 75 -3.46 14.99 2.13
CA PHE A 75 -3.79 16.22 1.39
C PHE A 75 -2.69 17.25 1.55
N VAL A 76 -2.63 18.22 0.63
CA VAL A 76 -1.68 19.32 0.71
C VAL A 76 -2.01 20.16 1.95
N PRO A 77 -1.14 20.21 2.96
CA PRO A 77 -1.38 21.01 4.15
C PRO A 77 -1.28 22.50 3.81
N LYS A 78 -2.03 23.33 4.53
CA LYS A 78 -1.93 24.79 4.43
C LYS A 78 -0.64 25.27 5.09
N LEU A 79 0.45 25.23 4.34
CA LEU A 79 1.75 25.75 4.77
C LEU A 79 1.85 27.19 4.29
N ASP A 80 1.16 28.10 4.97
CA ASP A 80 1.30 29.53 4.70
C ASP A 80 2.74 29.95 5.05
N GLY A 81 3.42 30.58 4.07
CA GLY A 81 4.78 31.10 4.19
C GLY A 81 4.79 32.61 4.03
N ASP A 82 5.66 33.16 3.18
CA ASP A 82 5.67 34.59 2.83
C ASP A 82 4.43 35.02 2.01
N PHE A 83 3.72 34.05 1.42
CA PHE A 83 2.46 34.25 0.69
C PHE A 83 1.43 33.18 1.13
N PRO A 84 0.11 33.49 1.08
CA PRO A 84 -0.92 32.51 1.38
C PRO A 84 -0.85 31.34 0.38
N SER A 85 -0.94 30.11 0.87
CA SER A 85 -1.01 28.92 0.03
C SER A 85 -2.28 28.98 -0.83
N PRO A 86 -2.19 29.07 -2.18
CA PRO A 86 -3.38 29.21 -3.03
C PRO A 86 -4.15 27.90 -3.20
N ASN A 87 -3.45 26.75 -3.12
CA ASN A 87 -4.00 25.42 -3.40
C ASN A 87 -3.68 24.45 -2.25
N TYR A 88 -4.62 24.26 -1.33
CA TYR A 88 -4.50 23.39 -0.16
C TYR A 88 -5.82 22.66 0.12
N GLY A 89 -5.76 21.56 0.87
CA GLY A 89 -6.92 20.73 1.16
C GLY A 89 -7.44 19.94 -0.05
N PHE A 90 -8.66 19.43 0.05
CA PHE A 90 -9.30 18.69 -1.04
C PHE A 90 -9.55 19.62 -2.25
N PRO A 91 -9.18 19.25 -3.50
CA PRO A 91 -8.78 17.94 -4.01
C PRO A 91 -7.25 17.72 -4.18
N TYR A 92 -6.41 18.58 -3.60
CA TYR A 92 -4.97 18.54 -3.80
C TYR A 92 -4.29 17.45 -2.96
N LEU A 93 -3.74 16.44 -3.63
CA LEU A 93 -3.01 15.33 -2.99
C LEU A 93 -1.54 15.67 -2.75
N SER A 94 -1.08 15.41 -1.53
CA SER A 94 0.35 15.45 -1.19
C SER A 94 1.10 14.33 -1.93
N ALA A 95 2.44 14.34 -1.88
CA ALA A 95 3.24 13.25 -2.45
C ALA A 95 2.85 11.88 -1.85
N ALA A 96 2.53 11.83 -0.56
CA ALA A 96 2.06 10.62 0.10
C ALA A 96 0.66 10.21 -0.38
N GLY A 97 -0.27 11.16 -0.52
CA GLY A 97 -1.62 10.88 -1.04
C GLY A 97 -1.62 10.32 -2.46
N ARG A 98 -0.71 10.79 -3.32
CA ARG A 98 -0.52 10.23 -4.68
C ARG A 98 -0.03 8.78 -4.66
N LEU A 99 0.82 8.42 -3.71
CA LEU A 99 1.30 7.04 -3.55
C LEU A 99 0.20 6.10 -3.07
N VAL A 100 -0.77 6.58 -2.30
CA VAL A 100 -1.91 5.77 -1.82
C VAL A 100 -2.92 5.52 -2.94
N LEU A 101 -3.14 6.50 -3.83
CA LEU A 101 -4.12 6.39 -4.90
C LEU A 101 -3.90 5.18 -5.82
N LYS A 102 -2.65 4.75 -6.03
CA LYS A 102 -2.31 3.56 -6.83
C LYS A 102 -3.00 2.29 -6.30
N ASP A 103 -3.29 2.25 -4.99
CA ASP A 103 -3.85 1.06 -4.35
C ASP A 103 -5.32 0.82 -4.75
N VAL A 104 -6.00 1.83 -5.32
CA VAL A 104 -7.31 1.65 -5.98
C VAL A 104 -7.20 0.69 -7.17
N ILE A 105 -6.16 0.84 -7.98
CA ILE A 105 -5.93 -0.01 -9.15
C ILE A 105 -5.58 -1.43 -8.70
N MET A 106 -4.76 -1.55 -7.64
CA MET A 106 -4.42 -2.84 -7.05
C MET A 106 -5.65 -3.55 -6.44
N LEU A 107 -6.56 -2.80 -5.80
CA LEU A 107 -7.82 -3.32 -5.27
C LEU A 107 -8.70 -3.90 -6.39
N ALA A 108 -8.89 -3.14 -7.46
CA ALA A 108 -9.68 -3.58 -8.61
C ALA A 108 -9.09 -4.84 -9.26
N ALA A 109 -7.77 -4.86 -9.49
CA ALA A 109 -7.07 -6.02 -10.04
C ALA A 109 -7.20 -7.26 -9.14
N ALA A 110 -7.04 -7.08 -7.83
CA ALA A 110 -7.15 -8.19 -6.87
C ALA A 110 -8.56 -8.79 -6.86
N LEU A 111 -9.61 -7.97 -6.91
CA LEU A 111 -11.00 -8.45 -7.00
C LEU A 111 -11.24 -9.28 -8.27
N ILE A 112 -10.71 -8.84 -9.41
CA ILE A 112 -10.81 -9.57 -10.67
C ILE A 112 -10.10 -10.93 -10.57
N ILE A 113 -8.87 -10.95 -10.05
CA ILE A 113 -8.09 -12.19 -9.87
C ILE A 113 -8.80 -13.15 -8.91
N ALA A 114 -9.39 -12.65 -7.83
CA ALA A 114 -10.17 -13.47 -6.90
C ALA A 114 -11.39 -14.10 -7.59
N ALA A 115 -12.16 -13.30 -8.34
CA ALA A 115 -13.33 -13.77 -9.07
C ALA A 115 -12.98 -14.82 -10.15
N GLU A 116 -11.90 -14.56 -10.90
CA GLU A 116 -11.42 -15.49 -11.93
C GLU A 116 -10.91 -16.80 -11.31
N SER A 117 -10.11 -16.71 -10.25
CA SER A 117 -9.56 -17.88 -9.56
C SER A 117 -10.65 -18.73 -8.91
N ALA A 118 -11.68 -18.10 -8.33
CA ALA A 118 -12.86 -18.79 -7.80
C ALA A 118 -13.64 -19.50 -8.92
N SER A 119 -13.86 -18.82 -10.05
CA SER A 119 -14.54 -19.40 -11.21
C SER A 119 -13.79 -20.62 -11.78
N ARG A 120 -12.46 -20.53 -11.87
CA ARG A 120 -11.59 -21.66 -12.28
C ARG A 120 -11.68 -22.83 -11.30
N LEU A 121 -11.73 -22.55 -10.00
CA LEU A 121 -11.85 -23.57 -8.96
C LEU A 121 -13.20 -24.30 -9.05
N ILE A 122 -14.31 -23.56 -9.20
CA ILE A 122 -15.65 -24.13 -9.37
C ILE A 122 -15.74 -25.01 -10.61
N LYS A 123 -15.23 -24.54 -11.75
CA LYS A 123 -15.17 -25.34 -12.99
C LYS A 123 -14.40 -26.64 -12.79
N LYS A 124 -13.26 -26.59 -12.11
CA LYS A 124 -12.45 -27.78 -11.82
C LYS A 124 -13.17 -28.78 -10.90
N THR A 125 -14.03 -28.29 -10.01
CA THR A 125 -14.86 -29.14 -9.14
C THR A 125 -16.02 -29.79 -9.91
N ASN A 126 -16.69 -29.07 -10.81
CA ASN A 126 -17.80 -29.60 -11.63
C ASN A 126 -17.36 -30.59 -12.73
N ILE A 127 -16.07 -30.67 -13.05
CA ILE A 127 -15.51 -31.59 -14.06
C ILE A 127 -15.05 -32.92 -13.42
N LYS A 128 -15.03 -33.01 -12.07
CA LYS A 128 -14.76 -34.24 -11.33
C LYS A 128 -16.05 -34.99 -11.01
#